data_AF-A0A9D2RDK2-F1
#
_entry.id   AF-A0A9D2RDK2-F1
#
_cell.length_a   1.000
_cell.length_b   1.000
_cell.length_c   1.000
_cell.angle_alpha   90.00
_cell.angle_beta   90.00
_cell.angle_gamma   90.00
#
_symmetry.space_group_name_H-M   'P 1'
#
loop_
_entity.id
_entity.type
_entity.pdbx_description
1 polymer ?
#
loop_
_entity_poly.entity_id
_entity_poly.type
_entity_poly.pdbx_seq_one_letter_code
_entity_poly.pdbx_strand_id
1 'polypeptide(L)' 'MTYREARVYLDEMSKYGSVLGLDTIRGLLRELGDPQDDLKFIHIAGTNGKGSVLAYTSMILSEAGYRIGRYVSPTVV' A
#
# COMPACT_ATOMS: atom_id res chain seq x y z
N MET A 1 3.50 -7.68 -19.92
CA MET A 1 2.24 -7.33 -19.27
C MET A 1 2.02 -5.83 -19.41
N THR A 2 0.94 -5.42 -20.05
CA THR A 2 0.51 -4.00 -20.09
C THR A 2 -0.22 -3.63 -18.81
N TYR A 3 -0.39 -2.32 -18.53
CA TYR A 3 -1.18 -1.85 -17.38
C TYR A 3 -2.59 -2.47 -17.37
N ARG A 4 -3.22 -2.56 -18.55
CA ARG A 4 -4.57 -3.13 -18.69
C ARG A 4 -4.59 -4.62 -18.36
N GLU A 5 -3.61 -5.38 -18.86
CA GLU A 5 -3.47 -6.81 -18.54
C GLU A 5 -3.26 -7.02 -17.03
N ALA A 6 -2.42 -6.21 -16.39
CA ALA A 6 -2.20 -6.27 -14.95
C ALA A 6 -3.48 -6.00 -14.16
N ARG A 7 -4.26 -5.00 -14.57
CA ARG A 7 -5.55 -4.67 -13.94
C ARG A 7 -6.55 -5.81 -14.05
N VAL A 8 -6.69 -6.42 -15.22
CA VAL A 8 -7.58 -7.57 -15.43
C VAL A 8 -7.17 -8.74 -14.54
N TYR A 9 -5.88 -9.06 -14.50
CA TYR A 9 -5.36 -10.12 -13.65
C TYR A 9 -5.67 -9.87 -12.16
N LEU A 10 -5.45 -8.65 -11.67
CA LEU A 10 -5.76 -8.29 -10.27
C LEU A 10 -7.26 -8.38 -9.96
N ASP A 11 -8.12 -7.93 -10.87
CA ASP A 11 -9.58 -8.01 -10.69
C ASP A 11 -10.05 -9.48 -10.66
N GLU A 12 -9.44 -10.37 -11.46
CA GLU A 12 -9.72 -11.81 -11.41
C GLU A 12 -9.29 -12.44 -10.08
N MET A 13 -8.11 -12.09 -9.58
CA MET A 13 -7.62 -12.59 -8.29
C MET A 13 -8.43 -12.07 -7.09
N SER A 14 -9.04 -10.89 -7.19
CA SER A 14 -9.84 -10.30 -6.10
C SER A 14 -11.07 -11.15 -5.71
N LYS A 15 -11.52 -12.04 -6.60
CA LYS A 15 -12.66 -12.94 -6.39
C LYS A 15 -12.43 -13.99 -5.30
N TYR A 16 -11.19 -14.30 -4.98
CA TYR A 16 -10.84 -15.35 -4.01
C TYR A 16 -10.93 -14.89 -2.54
N GLY A 17 -11.32 -13.64 -2.27
CA GLY A 17 -11.45 -13.09 -0.92
C GLY A 17 -10.12 -12.90 -0.21
N SER A 18 -10.15 -12.59 1.09
CA SER A 18 -8.95 -12.39 1.90
C SER A 18 -8.86 -13.43 3.01
N VAL A 19 -7.73 -14.14 3.06
CA VAL A 19 -7.38 -15.00 4.20
C VAL A 19 -6.73 -14.11 5.27
N LEU A 20 -7.28 -14.12 6.47
CA LEU A 20 -6.69 -13.39 7.60
C LEU A 20 -5.36 -14.03 8.01
N GLY A 21 -4.40 -13.18 8.38
CA GLY A 21 -3.05 -13.61 8.72
C GLY A 21 -2.00 -12.90 7.87
N LEU A 22 -0.73 -13.06 8.25
CA LEU A 22 0.39 -12.41 7.57
C LEU A 22 1.32 -13.39 6.87
N ASP A 23 1.06 -14.70 6.95
CA ASP A 23 2.01 -15.71 6.50
C ASP A 23 2.20 -15.70 4.98
N THR A 24 1.11 -15.57 4.22
CA THR A 24 1.17 -15.47 2.75
C THR A 24 1.96 -14.24 2.30
N ILE A 25 1.66 -13.06 2.87
CA ILE A 25 2.35 -11.82 2.48
C ILE A 25 3.81 -11.82 2.94
N ARG A 26 4.12 -12.41 4.10
CA ARG A 26 5.50 -12.59 4.56
C ARG A 26 6.28 -13.53 3.63
N GLY A 27 5.67 -14.61 3.15
CA GLY A 27 6.27 -15.50 2.16
C GLY A 27 6.64 -14.74 0.88
N LEU A 28 5.69 -13.96 0.34
CA LEU A 28 5.94 -13.13 -0.84
C LEU A 28 7.04 -12.09 -0.63
N LEU A 29 7.04 -11.39 0.52
CA LEU A 29 8.05 -10.37 0.81
C LEU A 29 9.46 -10.97 0.92
N ARG A 30 9.60 -12.17 1.49
CA ARG A 30 10.89 -12.90 1.52
C ARG A 30 11.40 -13.21 0.11
N GLU A 31 10.53 -13.64 -0.80
CA GLU A 31 10.91 -13.87 -2.21
C GLU A 31 11.32 -12.57 -2.93
N LEU A 32 10.79 -11.43 -2.48
CA LEU A 32 11.11 -10.10 -3.00
C LEU A 32 12.32 -9.44 -2.29
N GLY A 33 12.96 -10.14 -1.36
CA GLY A 33 14.14 -9.64 -0.64
C GLY A 33 13.83 -8.72 0.54
N ASP A 34 12.67 -8.87 1.17
CA ASP A 34 12.26 -8.16 2.39
C ASP A 34 12.36 -6.61 2.30
N PRO A 35 11.80 -5.97 1.25
CA PRO A 35 11.93 -4.52 1.03
C PRO A 35 11.33 -3.66 2.14
N GLN A 36 10.44 -4.22 2.97
CA GLN A 36 9.87 -3.54 4.14
C GLN A 36 10.93 -3.23 5.22
N ASP A 37 12.06 -3.94 5.26
CA ASP A 37 13.09 -3.74 6.28
C ASP A 37 14.02 -2.56 5.94
N ASP A 38 14.09 -2.17 4.67
CA ASP A 38 14.93 -1.07 4.16
C ASP A 38 14.20 0.28 4.10
N LEU A 39 12.89 0.29 4.33
CA LEU A 39 12.02 1.46 4.17
C LEU A 39 11.53 2.01 5.51
N LYS A 40 11.25 3.31 5.53
CA LYS A 40 10.65 3.99 6.70
C LYS A 40 9.16 4.20 6.46
N PHE A 41 8.33 3.80 7.43
CA PHE A 41 6.87 3.87 7.30
C PHE A 41 6.22 4.70 8.40
N ILE A 42 5.19 5.44 8.00
CA ILE A 42 4.15 5.96 8.90
C ILE A 42 2.90 5.12 8.63
N HIS A 43 2.51 4.28 9.59
CA HIS A 43 1.33 3.41 9.47
C HIS A 43 0.11 4.11 10.07
N ILE A 44 -0.94 4.31 9.27
CA ILE A 44 -2.16 5.03 9.69
C ILE A 44 -3.34 4.05 9.72
N ALA A 45 -3.82 3.74 10.93
CA ALA A 45 -4.98 2.88 11.17
C ALA A 45 -6.12 3.67 11.86
N GLY A 46 -7.36 3.17 11.74
CA GLY A 46 -8.55 3.76 12.36
C GLY A 46 -9.82 3.57 11.53
N THR A 47 -10.99 3.78 12.10
CA THR A 47 -12.27 3.64 11.37
C THR A 47 -12.45 4.79 10.36
N ASN A 48 -12.23 6.02 10.81
CA ASN A 48 -12.43 7.25 10.03
C ASN A 48 -11.15 8.10 9.96
N GLY A 49 -11.10 9.06 9.03
CA GLY A 49 -10.05 10.08 8.97
C GLY A 49 -8.68 9.65 8.42
N LYS A 50 -8.43 8.36 8.20
CA LYS A 50 -7.15 7.84 7.66
C LYS A 50 -6.68 8.55 6.38
N GLY A 51 -7.60 8.75 5.43
CA GLY A 51 -7.30 9.43 4.17
C GLY A 51 -6.90 10.89 4.37
N SER A 52 -7.60 11.61 5.26
CA SER A 52 -7.27 13.00 5.60
C SER A 52 -5.92 13.10 6.32
N VAL A 53 -5.66 12.24 7.30
CA VAL A 53 -4.38 12.20 8.02
C VAL A 53 -3.23 11.87 7.06
N LEU A 54 -3.43 10.91 6.15
CA LEU A 54 -2.45 10.60 5.10
C LEU A 54 -2.18 11.82 4.23
N ALA A 55 -3.22 12.51 3.75
CA ALA A 55 -3.09 13.69 2.90
C ALA A 55 -2.30 14.82 3.58
N TYR A 56 -2.64 15.17 4.83
CA TYR A 56 -1.94 16.22 5.57
C TYR A 56 -0.49 15.85 5.87
N THR A 57 -0.26 14.66 6.41
CA THR A 57 1.10 14.19 6.76
C THR A 57 2.01 14.17 5.55
N SER A 58 1.50 13.64 4.44
CA SER A 58 2.27 13.53 3.21
C SER A 58 2.50 14.86 2.50
N MET A 59 1.61 15.85 2.67
CA MET A 59 1.87 17.22 2.21
C MET A 59 2.97 17.87 3.04
N ILE A 60 2.87 17.79 4.37
CA ILE A 60 3.89 18.34 5.29
C ILE A 60 5.28 17.76 4.99
N LEU A 61 5.39 16.43 4.86
CA LEU A 61 6.68 15.79 4.57
C LEU A 61 7.22 16.14 3.19
N SER A 62 6.34 16.27 2.19
CA SER A 62 6.74 16.70 0.85
C SER A 62 7.28 18.13 0.87
N GLU A 63 6.58 19.06 1.53
CA GLU A 63 7.00 20.47 1.68
C GLU A 63 8.30 20.60 2.50
N ALA A 64 8.51 19.70 3.46
CA ALA A 64 9.76 19.62 4.22
C ALA A 64 10.93 19.00 3.41
N GLY A 65 10.74 18.67 2.13
CA GLY A 65 11.79 18.19 1.23
C GLY A 65 12.05 16.68 1.27
N TYR A 66 11.20 15.88 1.91
CA TYR A 66 11.35 14.43 1.93
C TYR A 66 10.83 13.79 0.64
N ARG A 67 11.56 12.80 0.12
CA ARG A 67 11.03 11.88 -0.89
C ARG A 67 10.05 10.91 -0.23
N ILE A 68 8.79 10.99 -0.62
CA ILE A 68 7.71 10.20 -0.01
C ILE A 68 6.98 9.31 -1.02
N GLY A 69 6.40 8.22 -0.53
CA GLY A 69 5.37 7.43 -1.21
C GLY A 69 4.07 7.46 -0.42
N ARG A 70 2.93 7.23 -1.08
CA ARG A 70 1.61 7.16 -0.44
C ARG A 70 0.91 5.88 -0.88
N TYR A 71 0.32 5.17 0.08
CA TYR A 71 -0.56 4.04 -0.17
C TYR A 71 -1.90 4.27 0.54
N VAL A 72 -3.00 4.19 -0.20
CA VAL A 72 -4.37 4.43 0.29
C VAL A 72 -5.32 3.43 -0.37
N SER A 73 -6.32 2.97 0.38
CA SER A 73 -7.38 2.10 -0.11
C SER A 73 -8.73 2.49 0.54
N PRO A 74 -9.84 2.59 -0.25
CA PRO A 74 -9.86 2.55 -1.70
C PRO A 74 -9.18 3.79 -2.31
N THR A 75 -8.57 3.62 -3.49
CA THR A 75 -8.03 4.76 -4.25
C THR A 75 -9.18 5.52 -4.88
N VAL A 76 -9.23 6.83 -4.67
CA VAL A 76 -10.06 7.72 -5.47
C VAL A 76 -9.22 8.10 -6.69
N VAL A 77 -9.68 7.71 -7.88
CA VAL A 77 -9.04 8.03 -9.17
C VAL A 77 -9.42 9.44 -9.59
#